data_AF-A0A353B8M8-F1
#
_entry.id   AF-A0A353B8M8-F1
#
_cell.length_a   1.000
_cell.length_b   1.000
_cell.length_c   1.000
_cell.angle_alpha   90.00
_cell.angle_beta   90.00
_cell.angle_gamma   90.00
#
_symmetry.space_group_name_H-M   'P 1'
#
loop_
_entity.id
_entity.type
_entity.pdbx_description
1 polymer ?
#
loop_
_entity_poly.entity_id
_entity_poly.type
_entity_poly.pdbx_seq_one_letter_code
_entity_poly.pdbx_strand_id
1 'polypeptide(L)' 'GIPWTAILNADGDILATSNMPDTGENIGFPSSEKGREHFANMLRSGANRMTEDEIVGLALGEQE' A
#
# COMPACT_ATOMS: atom_id res chain seq x y z
N GLY A 1 0.85 13.46 -2.60
CA GLY A 1 -0.19 13.15 -3.60
C GLY A 1 -1.58 13.06 -2.98
N ILE A 2 -2.58 12.71 -3.79
CA ILE A 2 -3.93 12.28 -3.38
C ILE A 2 -4.30 11.00 -4.15
N PRO A 3 -5.11 10.09 -3.61
CA PRO A 3 -5.66 10.09 -2.24
C PRO A 3 -4.57 9.87 -1.18
N TRP A 4 -4.91 10.14 0.09
CA TRP A 4 -4.14 9.64 1.22
C TRP A 4 -4.83 8.38 1.74
N THR A 5 -4.08 7.32 2.00
CA THR A 5 -4.63 6.03 2.44
C THR A 5 -3.89 5.50 3.66
N ALA A 6 -4.62 4.75 4.49
CA ALA A 6 -4.07 4.01 5.61
C ALA A 6 -4.74 2.64 5.71
N ILE A 7 -3.99 1.67 6.20
CA ILE A 7 -4.50 0.35 6.56
C ILE A 7 -4.53 0.28 8.09
N LEU A 8 -5.67 -0.14 8.62
CA LEU A 8 -5.91 -0.23 10.06
C LEU A 8 -6.06 -1.68 10.50
N ASN A 9 -5.75 -1.99 11.76
CA ASN A 9 -6.14 -3.24 12.40
C ASN A 9 -7.62 -3.20 12.86
N ALA A 10 -8.09 -4.28 13.48
CA ALA A 10 -9.47 -4.38 13.97
C ALA A 10 -9.80 -3.39 15.11
N ASP A 11 -8.78 -2.94 15.85
CA ASP A 11 -8.91 -1.98 16.95
C ASP A 11 -8.87 -0.52 16.46
N GLY A 12 -8.56 -0.30 15.18
CA GLY A 12 -8.46 1.02 14.56
C GLY A 12 -7.06 1.63 14.56
N ASP A 13 -6.03 0.89 15.00
CA ASP A 13 -4.64 1.35 14.95
C ASP A 13 -4.10 1.31 13.53
N ILE A 14 -3.28 2.30 13.19
CA ILE A 14 -2.61 2.40 11.89
C ILE A 14 -1.50 1.35 11.80
N LEU A 15 -1.61 0.46 10.82
CA LEU A 15 -0.57 -0.51 10.46
C LEU A 15 0.37 0.03 9.37
N ALA A 16 -0.18 0.76 8.41
CA ALA A 16 0.59 1.37 7.33
C ALA A 16 -0.13 2.60 6.76
N THR A 17 0.63 3.55 6.20
CA THR A 17 0.08 4.72 5.51
C THR A 17 0.74 4.90 4.15
N SER A 18 0.10 5.67 3.27
CA SER A 18 0.65 6.04 1.96
C SER A 18 1.77 7.08 2.05
N ASN A 19 2.22 7.47 3.24
CA ASN A 19 3.41 8.30 3.40
C ASN A 19 4.66 7.43 3.33
N MET A 20 5.61 7.85 2.49
CA MET A 20 6.93 7.23 2.43
C MET A 20 7.64 7.37 3.78
N PRO A 21 8.27 6.30 4.32
CA PRO A 21 8.90 6.35 5.64
C PRO A 21 10.02 7.39 5.75
N ASP A 22 10.81 7.56 4.68
CA ASP A 22 12.01 8.40 4.69
C ASP A 22 11.70 9.89 4.53
N THR A 23 10.69 10.22 3.73
CA THR A 23 10.38 11.61 3.35
C THR A 23 9.09 12.14 3.97
N GLY A 24 8.21 11.26 4.46
CA GLY A 24 6.86 11.60 4.88
C GLY A 24 5.93 11.99 3.73
N GLU A 25 6.39 11.94 2.48
CA GLU A 25 5.60 12.32 1.31
C GLU A 25 4.53 11.27 1.02
N ASN A 26 3.29 11.71 0.84
CA ASN A 26 2.21 10.83 0.41
C ASN A 26 2.40 10.41 -1.06
N ILE A 27 2.48 9.09 -1.32
CA ILE A 27 2.58 8.52 -2.68
C ILE A 27 1.37 8.82 -3.57
N GLY A 28 0.21 9.14 -3.01
CA GLY A 28 -1.02 9.32 -3.80
C GLY A 28 -1.50 8.00 -4.41
N PHE A 29 -2.10 8.06 -5.60
CA PHE A 29 -2.39 6.84 -6.37
C PHE A 29 -1.08 6.15 -6.80
N PRO A 30 -0.92 4.82 -6.61
CA PRO A 30 0.33 4.10 -6.84
C PRO A 30 0.59 3.85 -8.34
N SER A 31 0.82 4.92 -9.11
CA SER A 31 1.13 4.83 -10.55
C SER A 31 2.62 4.68 -10.85
N SER A 32 3.49 5.19 -9.98
CA SER A 32 4.94 5.08 -10.12
C SER A 32 5.44 3.74 -9.56
N GLU A 33 6.58 3.26 -10.06
CA GLU A 33 7.23 2.04 -9.54
C GLU A 33 7.40 2.09 -8.02
N LYS A 34 8.02 3.16 -7.49
CA LYS A 34 8.17 3.37 -6.04
C LYS A 34 6.83 3.41 -5.30
N GLY A 35 5.79 4.02 -5.90
CA GLY A 35 4.45 4.07 -5.32
C GLY A 35 3.82 2.68 -5.24
N ARG A 36 4.01 1.85 -6.27
CA ARG A 36 3.52 0.45 -6.30
C ARG A 36 4.25 -0.41 -5.30
N GLU A 37 5.57 -0.28 -5.18
CA GLU A 37 6.38 -0.97 -4.17
C GLU A 37 5.94 -0.59 -2.75
N HIS A 38 5.77 0.71 -2.48
CA HIS A 38 5.30 1.17 -1.18
C HIS A 38 3.90 0.64 -0.88
N PHE A 39 2.99 0.69 -1.85
CA PHE A 39 1.64 0.15 -1.69
C PHE A 39 1.65 -1.37 -1.43
N ALA A 40 2.48 -2.14 -2.13
CA ALA A 40 2.66 -3.58 -1.84
C ALA A 40 3.13 -3.83 -0.41
N ASN A 41 4.07 -3.01 0.09
CA ASN A 41 4.54 -3.11 1.48
C ASN A 41 3.45 -2.73 2.50
N MET A 42 2.58 -1.78 2.17
CA MET A 42 1.39 -1.49 2.98
C MET A 42 0.50 -2.74 3.08
N LEU A 43 0.20 -3.38 1.95
CA LEU A 43 -0.63 -4.60 1.92
C LEU A 43 0.00 -5.74 2.73
N ARG A 44 1.31 -5.99 2.59
CA ARG A 44 2.03 -6.99 3.42
C ARG A 44 1.91 -6.73 4.92
N SER A 45 1.81 -5.47 5.32
CA SER A 45 1.74 -5.09 6.74
C SER A 45 0.36 -5.29 7.36
N GLY A 46 -0.72 -5.26 6.56
CA GLY A 46 -2.09 -5.32 7.08
C GLY A 46 -2.96 -6.45 6.55
N ALA A 47 -2.55 -7.14 5.49
CA ALA A 47 -3.32 -8.19 4.86
C ALA A 47 -2.61 -9.55 4.96
N ASN A 48 -2.44 -10.05 6.19
CA ASN A 48 -1.74 -11.31 6.51
C ASN A 48 -2.29 -12.58 5.84
N ARG A 49 -3.45 -12.49 5.17
CA ARG A 49 -4.10 -13.60 4.45
C ARG A 49 -3.92 -13.53 2.95
N MET A 50 -3.42 -12.41 2.42
CA MET A 50 -3.13 -12.29 1.00
C MET A 50 -1.84 -13.05 0.68
N THR A 51 -1.87 -13.74 -0.44
CA THR A 51 -0.70 -14.34 -1.08
C THR A 51 0.15 -13.25 -1.75
N GLU A 52 1.43 -13.55 -2.01
CA GLU A 52 2.29 -12.61 -2.73
C GLU A 52 1.77 -12.30 -4.14
N ASP A 53 1.18 -13.28 -4.84
CA ASP A 53 0.61 -13.07 -6.18
C ASP A 53 -0.56 -12.09 -6.15
N GLU A 54 -1.45 -12.16 -5.14
CA GLU A 54 -2.55 -11.19 -4.97
C GLU A 54 -2.04 -9.78 -4.67
N ILE A 55 -0.98 -9.67 -3.85
CA ILE A 55 -0.35 -8.38 -3.52
C ILE A 55 0.27 -7.76 -4.78
N VAL A 56 1.00 -8.57 -5.55
CA VAL A 56 1.63 -8.14 -6.81
C VAL A 56 0.58 -7.75 -7.84
N GLY A 57 -0.49 -8.54 -8.00
CA GLY A 57 -1.59 -8.24 -8.92
C GLY A 57 -2.26 -6.89 -8.63
N LEU A 58 -2.53 -6.61 -7.35
CA LEU A 58 -3.11 -5.32 -6.92
C LEU A 58 -2.14 -4.14 -7.07
N ALA A 59 -0.84 -4.35 -6.85
CA ALA A 59 0.15 -3.29 -6.94
C ALA A 59 0.56 -2.96 -8.39
N LEU A 60 0.69 -3.97 -9.25
CA LEU A 60 1.10 -3.77 -10.65
C LEU A 60 -0.07 -3.43 -11.58
N GLY A 61 -1.30 -3.73 -11.16
CA GLY A 61 -2.51 -3.41 -11.91
C GLY A 61 -2.70 -4.34 -13.10
N GLU A 62 -2.77 -5.65 -12.85
CA GLU A 62 -3.31 -6.57 -13.84
C GLU A 62 -4.82 -6.32 -13.96
N GLN A 63 -5.20 -5.57 -14.98
CA GLN A 63 -6.58 -5.43 -15.43
C GLN A 63 -6.86 -6.65 -16.32
N GLU A 64 -7.83 -7.47 -15.95
CA GLU A 64 -8.47 -8.43 -16.87
C GLU A 64 -9.23 -7.68 -17.98
#